data_AF-A0A3N5S8L2-F1
#
_entry.id   AF-A0A3N5S8L2-F1
#
_cell.length_a   1.000
_cell.length_b   1.000
_cell.length_c   1.000
_cell.angle_alpha   90.00
_cell.angle_beta   90.00
_cell.angle_gamma   90.00
#
_symmetry.space_group_name_H-M   'P 1'
#
loop_
_entity.id
_entity.type
_entity.pdbx_description
1 polymer ?
#
loop_
_entity_poly.entity_id
_entity_poly.type
_entity_poly.pdbx_seq_one_letter_code
_entity_poly.pdbx_strand_id
1 'polypeptide(L)'
;MDKRQGNPLFPGGVAAISDIIKIVADMGNHIPDKSWMLYLLELFNIRNNPIELNLICQFDNQDYFEAIFQGVNRYRFKKVLPVVGHSYLRMIMMYKKNRLIRYSLTDQINGDTEIFDFPLDKMNFDYVGGNQFTGIEWWNKTGNFPYSIRYNIEVSQLMFGFLDKTDPESITFVPHNSLIPNNDNSGAAYPVSFQNIMLKDGCVCYSVEPGNCSNGIHYNI
;
A
#
# COMPACT_ATOMS: atom_id res chain seq x y z
N MET A 1 -11.65 13.98 -23.86
CA MET A 1 -12.28 15.00 -23.01
C MET A 1 -13.74 14.64 -22.86
N ASP A 2 -14.12 14.11 -21.70
CA ASP A 2 -15.52 13.95 -21.30
C ASP A 2 -15.70 14.73 -20.00
N LYS A 3 -16.55 15.77 -20.04
CA LYS A 3 -16.76 16.78 -19.00
C LYS A 3 -17.93 16.39 -18.10
N ARG A 4 -17.82 15.27 -17.40
CA ARG A 4 -18.50 15.13 -16.11
C ARG A 4 -17.42 15.33 -15.06
N GLN A 5 -17.37 16.53 -14.48
CA GLN A 5 -16.57 16.78 -13.28
C GLN A 5 -17.14 15.94 -12.13
N GLY A 6 -16.84 14.64 -12.16
CA GLY A 6 -16.85 13.83 -10.95
C GLY A 6 -15.72 14.33 -10.06
N ASN A 7 -15.97 14.40 -8.75
CA ASN A 7 -14.89 14.64 -7.80
C ASN A 7 -13.77 13.63 -8.08
N PRO A 8 -12.49 14.05 -8.08
CA PRO A 8 -11.40 13.12 -8.28
C PRO A 8 -11.46 12.03 -7.21
N LEU A 9 -11.33 10.76 -7.62
CA LEU A 9 -11.37 9.59 -6.73
C LEU A 9 -10.30 9.68 -5.64
N PHE A 10 -9.17 10.31 -5.97
CA PHE A 10 -8.11 10.64 -5.04
C PHE A 10 -8.26 12.12 -4.61
N PRO A 11 -8.39 12.42 -3.30
CA PRO A 11 -8.53 13.79 -2.86
C PRO A 11 -7.21 14.56 -3.01
N GLY A 12 -7.31 15.86 -3.30
CA GLY A 12 -6.14 16.75 -3.36
C GLY A 12 -5.64 17.11 -1.96
N GLY A 13 -4.33 17.32 -1.81
CA GLY A 13 -3.73 17.77 -0.55
C GLY A 13 -3.39 16.65 0.44
N VAL A 14 -3.53 15.39 0.04
CA VAL A 14 -3.12 14.22 0.84
C VAL A 14 -1.63 14.31 1.16
N ALA A 15 -1.26 14.08 2.41
CA ALA A 15 0.14 14.04 2.86
C ALA A 15 0.52 12.67 3.45
N ALA A 16 -0.44 11.78 3.67
CA ALA A 16 -0.21 10.45 4.19
C ALA A 16 -1.24 9.44 3.69
N ILE A 17 -0.88 8.18 3.81
CA ILE A 17 -1.79 7.05 3.58
C ILE A 17 -1.58 6.02 4.69
N SER A 18 -2.65 5.32 5.05
CA SER A 18 -2.59 4.18 5.95
C SER A 18 -3.53 3.07 5.50
N ASP A 19 -3.19 1.86 5.88
CA ASP A 19 -4.11 0.72 5.87
C ASP A 19 -3.78 -0.26 7.00
N ILE A 20 -4.66 -1.24 7.19
CA ILE A 20 -4.39 -2.43 7.99
C ILE A 20 -4.40 -3.63 7.05
N ILE A 21 -3.29 -4.37 7.03
CA ILE A 21 -3.26 -5.69 6.40
C ILE A 21 -3.29 -6.78 7.46
N LYS A 22 -4.07 -7.82 7.25
CA LYS A 22 -4.10 -9.02 8.10
C LYS A 22 -3.69 -10.23 7.28
N ILE A 23 -2.72 -10.98 7.79
CA ILE A 23 -2.29 -12.24 7.18
C ILE A 23 -3.22 -13.34 7.69
N VAL A 24 -4.17 -13.77 6.88
CA VAL A 24 -5.20 -14.75 7.31
C VAL A 24 -4.63 -16.17 7.30
N ALA A 25 -3.94 -16.54 6.22
CA ALA A 25 -3.38 -17.86 6.04
C ALA A 25 -2.16 -17.83 5.13
N ASP A 26 -1.22 -18.74 5.37
CA ASP A 26 -0.16 -19.10 4.42
C ASP A 26 -0.70 -20.13 3.44
N MET A 27 -0.68 -19.77 2.16
CA MET A 27 -1.14 -20.57 1.03
C MET A 27 -0.01 -21.40 0.40
N GLY A 28 1.21 -21.31 0.95
CA GLY A 28 2.39 -21.98 0.45
C GLY A 28 3.30 -21.06 -0.37
N ASN A 29 4.60 -21.28 -0.25
CA ASN A 29 5.59 -20.53 -1.01
C ASN A 29 5.79 -21.17 -2.40
N HIS A 30 5.19 -20.56 -3.42
CA HIS A 30 5.33 -20.95 -4.83
C HIS A 30 6.14 -19.90 -5.63
N ILE A 31 6.90 -19.06 -4.93
CA ILE A 31 7.70 -17.99 -5.52
C ILE A 31 8.94 -18.62 -6.18
N PRO A 32 9.18 -18.41 -7.48
CA PRO A 32 10.35 -18.96 -8.16
C PRO A 32 11.67 -18.48 -7.54
N ASP A 33 12.73 -19.26 -7.74
CA ASP A 33 14.09 -18.90 -7.30
C ASP A 33 14.46 -17.47 -7.74
N LYS A 34 15.08 -16.71 -6.84
CA LYS A 34 15.46 -15.29 -7.02
C LYS A 34 14.32 -14.32 -7.30
N SER A 35 13.07 -14.71 -7.05
CA SER A 35 11.89 -13.85 -7.22
C SER A 35 11.29 -13.43 -5.87
N TRP A 36 10.40 -12.43 -5.91
CA TRP A 36 9.66 -11.96 -4.74
C TRP A 36 8.25 -11.48 -5.13
N MET A 37 7.34 -11.51 -4.16
CA MET A 37 5.98 -10.98 -4.26
C MET A 37 5.83 -9.82 -3.28
N LEU A 38 5.22 -8.71 -3.72
CA LEU A 38 4.93 -7.58 -2.84
C LEU A 38 3.43 -7.41 -2.65
N TYR A 39 3.00 -7.26 -1.40
CA TYR A 39 1.69 -6.71 -1.06
C TYR A 39 1.83 -5.22 -0.76
N LEU A 40 1.30 -4.40 -1.65
CA LEU A 40 1.56 -2.97 -1.76
C LEU A 40 0.71 -2.15 -0.78
N LEU A 41 1.35 -1.13 -0.20
CA LEU A 41 0.71 0.13 0.16
C LEU A 41 1.56 1.21 -0.50
N GLU A 42 1.04 1.81 -1.55
CA GLU A 42 1.79 2.71 -2.43
C GLU A 42 1.07 4.06 -2.52
N LEU A 43 1.83 5.12 -2.25
CA LEU A 43 1.42 6.51 -2.44
C LEU A 43 2.30 7.14 -3.51
N PHE A 44 1.68 7.68 -4.55
CA PHE A 44 2.36 8.49 -5.55
C PHE A 44 2.22 9.95 -5.17
N ASN A 45 3.31 10.71 -5.19
CA ASN A 45 3.20 12.17 -5.12
C ASN A 45 2.72 12.76 -6.46
N ILE A 46 2.42 14.07 -6.49
CA ILE A 46 1.96 14.77 -7.70
C ILE A 46 2.97 14.80 -8.86
N ARG A 47 4.23 14.41 -8.63
CA ARG A 47 5.25 14.19 -9.66
C ARG A 47 5.42 12.71 -10.02
N ASN A 48 4.49 11.86 -9.59
CA ASN A 48 4.50 10.42 -9.84
C ASN A 48 5.72 9.68 -9.26
N ASN A 49 6.25 10.15 -8.12
CA ASN A 49 7.26 9.40 -7.39
C ASN A 49 6.56 8.41 -6.45
N PRO A 50 6.85 7.09 -6.54
CA PRO A 50 6.26 6.09 -5.66
C PRO A 50 6.93 6.08 -4.29
N ILE A 51 6.11 5.90 -3.26
CA ILE A 51 6.47 5.84 -1.85
C ILE A 51 5.70 4.65 -1.28
N GLU A 52 6.40 3.62 -0.82
CA GLU A 52 5.77 2.33 -0.58
C GLU A 52 6.17 1.71 0.77
N LEU A 53 5.22 1.00 1.38
CA LEU A 53 5.44 0.19 2.58
C LEU A 53 4.86 -1.20 2.35
N ASN A 54 5.71 -2.12 1.91
CA ASN A 54 5.27 -3.38 1.33
C ASN A 54 5.57 -4.55 2.24
N LEU A 55 4.68 -5.55 2.27
CA LEU A 55 5.05 -6.89 2.72
C LEU A 55 5.71 -7.61 1.54
N ILE A 56 6.97 -8.00 1.72
CA ILE A 56 7.77 -8.74 0.76
C ILE A 56 7.78 -10.21 1.14
N CYS A 57 7.37 -11.06 0.21
CA CYS A 57 7.48 -12.50 0.31
C CYS A 57 8.60 -13.00 -0.61
N GLN A 58 9.58 -13.73 -0.07
CA GLN A 58 10.74 -14.21 -0.85
C GLN A 58 10.70 -15.72 -1.09
N PHE A 59 11.36 -16.16 -2.16
CA PHE A 59 11.49 -17.58 -2.52
C PHE A 59 12.17 -18.44 -1.44
N ASP A 60 13.03 -17.85 -0.62
CA ASP A 60 13.77 -18.54 0.45
C ASP A 60 13.06 -18.48 1.82
N ASN A 61 11.80 -18.04 1.85
CA ASN A 61 10.96 -17.84 3.04
C ASN A 61 11.38 -16.68 3.96
N GLN A 62 12.31 -15.82 3.54
CA GLN A 62 12.62 -14.59 4.28
C GLN A 62 11.59 -13.51 3.95
N ASP A 63 10.49 -13.52 4.70
CA ASP A 63 9.41 -12.55 4.54
C ASP A 63 9.55 -11.40 5.52
N TYR A 64 9.32 -10.18 5.05
CA TYR A 64 9.53 -8.97 5.83
C TYR A 64 8.78 -7.79 5.26
N PHE A 65 8.67 -6.72 6.05
CA PHE A 65 8.19 -5.44 5.55
C PHE A 65 9.36 -4.57 5.08
N GLU A 66 9.14 -3.77 4.05
CA GLU A 66 10.15 -2.87 3.50
C GLU A 66 9.57 -1.51 3.14
N ALA A 67 10.28 -0.45 3.55
CA ALA A 67 10.05 0.90 3.07
C ALA A 67 10.83 1.08 1.76
N ILE A 68 10.12 1.41 0.69
CA ILE A 68 10.67 1.62 -0.65
C ILE A 68 10.36 3.06 -1.07
N PHE A 69 11.33 3.70 -1.74
CA PHE A 69 11.19 5.04 -2.27
C PHE A 69 11.82 5.13 -3.65
N GLN A 70 11.03 5.51 -4.65
CA GLN A 70 11.41 5.54 -6.07
C GLN A 70 11.95 4.18 -6.56
N GLY A 71 11.31 3.07 -6.17
CA GLY A 71 11.72 1.71 -6.54
C GLY A 71 13.05 1.24 -5.91
N VAL A 72 13.55 1.95 -4.90
CA VAL A 72 14.76 1.57 -4.16
C VAL A 72 14.44 1.26 -2.71
N ASN A 73 14.84 0.09 -2.26
CA ASN A 73 14.68 -0.36 -0.88
C ASN A 73 15.48 0.56 0.05
N ARG A 74 14.78 1.21 0.99
CA ARG A 74 15.40 2.15 1.94
C ARG A 74 15.57 1.54 3.32
N TYR A 75 14.64 0.71 3.75
CA TYR A 75 14.68 0.12 5.08
C TYR A 75 13.87 -1.17 5.19
N ARG A 76 14.51 -2.25 5.65
CA ARG A 76 13.86 -3.50 6.04
C ARG A 76 13.53 -3.45 7.53
N PHE A 77 12.26 -3.62 7.86
CA PHE A 77 11.77 -3.71 9.23
C PHE A 77 12.24 -5.01 9.87
N LYS A 78 12.71 -4.95 11.12
CA LYS A 78 13.34 -6.09 11.82
C LYS A 78 12.66 -6.49 13.12
N LYS A 79 11.90 -5.57 13.72
CA LYS A 79 11.18 -5.80 14.98
C LYS A 79 9.78 -6.31 14.69
N VAL A 80 9.12 -5.74 13.68
CA VAL A 80 7.79 -6.17 13.26
C VAL A 80 7.93 -7.09 12.04
N LEU A 81 7.69 -8.39 12.25
CA LEU A 81 7.80 -9.43 11.24
C LEU A 81 6.42 -9.97 10.86
N PRO A 82 6.23 -10.45 9.61
CA PRO A 82 4.98 -11.05 9.18
C PRO A 82 4.72 -12.40 9.85
N VAL A 83 3.52 -12.55 10.42
CA VAL A 83 3.05 -13.73 11.15
C VAL A 83 1.60 -13.98 10.76
N VAL A 84 1.29 -15.24 10.44
CA VAL A 84 -0.08 -15.65 10.14
C VAL A 84 -0.96 -15.46 11.38
N GLY A 85 -2.15 -14.88 11.17
CA GLY A 85 -3.11 -14.51 12.21
C GLY A 85 -2.94 -13.08 12.74
N HIS A 86 -1.83 -12.40 12.42
CA HIS A 86 -1.58 -11.04 12.87
C HIS A 86 -2.10 -10.01 11.86
N SER A 87 -2.31 -8.78 12.34
CA SER A 87 -2.65 -7.62 11.53
C SER A 87 -1.72 -6.46 11.80
N TYR A 88 -1.41 -5.69 10.76
CA TYR A 88 -0.37 -4.68 10.75
C TYR A 88 -0.94 -3.36 10.26
N LEU A 89 -0.89 -2.33 11.12
CA LEU A 89 -1.15 -0.96 10.72
C LEU A 89 0.09 -0.43 10.00
N ARG A 90 -0.08 -0.10 8.72
CA ARG A 90 0.96 0.49 7.87
C ARG A 90 0.64 1.96 7.68
N MET A 91 1.63 2.83 7.84
CA MET A 91 1.47 4.26 7.60
C MET A 91 2.68 4.82 6.84
N ILE A 92 2.39 5.66 5.85
CA ILE A 92 3.37 6.45 5.11
C ILE A 92 2.98 7.92 5.26
N MET A 93 3.91 8.76 5.71
CA MET A 93 3.66 10.17 5.98
C MET A 93 4.75 11.06 5.36
N MET A 94 4.34 12.02 4.53
CA MET A 94 5.22 13.00 3.89
C MET A 94 5.31 14.27 4.75
N TYR A 95 6.39 14.40 5.53
CA TYR A 95 6.59 15.53 6.43
C TYR A 95 7.39 16.66 5.76
N LYS A 96 6.67 17.64 5.20
CA LYS A 96 7.28 18.79 4.50
C LYS A 96 8.20 19.63 5.38
N LYS A 97 7.80 19.90 6.63
CA LYS A 97 8.55 20.76 7.56
C LYS A 97 9.92 20.17 7.89
N ASN A 98 9.97 18.87 8.18
CA ASN A 98 11.19 18.14 8.52
C ASN A 98 11.92 17.58 7.29
N ARG A 99 11.33 17.72 6.10
CA ARG A 99 11.86 17.25 4.82
C ARG A 99 12.17 15.75 4.83
N LEU A 100 11.22 14.95 5.29
CA LEU A 100 11.38 13.50 5.39
C LEU A 100 10.09 12.76 5.00
N ILE A 101 10.24 11.47 4.74
CA ILE A 101 9.15 10.51 4.66
C ILE A 101 9.25 9.62 5.89
N ARG A 102 8.18 9.51 6.67
CA ARG A 102 8.10 8.57 7.80
C ARG A 102 7.30 7.35 7.39
N TYR A 103 7.86 6.20 7.67
CA TYR A 103 7.21 4.91 7.57
C TYR A 103 6.99 4.40 8.99
N SER A 104 5.77 3.93 9.27
CA SER A 104 5.45 3.32 10.56
C SER A 104 4.74 2.00 10.33
N LEU A 105 5.14 1.00 11.10
CA LEU A 105 4.57 -0.32 11.07
C LEU A 105 4.28 -0.76 12.50
N THR A 106 3.02 -1.09 12.77
CA THR A 106 2.59 -1.54 14.10
C THR A 106 1.84 -2.86 13.98
N ASP A 107 2.35 -3.89 14.65
CA ASP A 107 1.61 -5.14 14.83
C ASP A 107 0.52 -4.92 15.89
N GLN A 108 -0.73 -5.13 15.49
CA GLN A 108 -1.91 -4.86 16.31
C GLN A 108 -2.17 -5.94 17.36
N ILE A 109 -1.53 -7.11 17.26
CA ILE A 109 -1.71 -8.21 18.21
C ILE A 109 -0.82 -8.03 19.44
N ASN A 110 0.47 -7.76 19.24
CA ASN A 110 1.42 -7.59 20.33
C ASN A 110 1.70 -6.11 20.68
N GLY A 111 1.31 -5.17 19.82
CA GLY A 111 1.53 -3.73 20.00
C GLY A 111 2.93 -3.24 19.60
N ASP A 112 3.79 -4.12 19.05
CA ASP A 112 5.14 -3.75 18.64
C ASP A 112 5.08 -2.74 17.49
N THR A 113 5.85 -1.66 17.63
CA THR A 113 5.91 -0.58 16.65
C THR A 113 7.34 -0.32 16.23
N GLU A 114 7.55 -0.16 14.93
CA GLU A 114 8.81 0.21 14.32
C GLU A 114 8.60 1.39 13.38
N ILE A 115 9.45 2.41 13.51
CA ILE A 115 9.36 3.66 12.76
C ILE A 115 10.68 3.88 12.05
N PHE A 116 10.61 4.23 10.77
CA PHE A 116 11.74 4.63 9.96
C PHE A 116 11.49 6.01 9.35
N ASP A 117 12.38 6.96 9.67
CA ASP A 117 12.41 8.28 9.06
C ASP A 117 13.44 8.31 7.95
N PHE A 118 13.00 8.58 6.73
CA PHE A 118 13.84 8.75 5.55
C PHE A 118 14.01 10.24 5.24
N PRO A 119 15.16 10.86 5.57
CA PRO A 119 15.44 12.24 5.19
C PRO A 119 15.53 12.36 3.66
N LEU A 120 14.87 13.37 3.10
CA LEU A 120 14.91 13.67 1.66
C LEU A 120 16.01 14.68 1.30
N ASP A 121 16.83 15.08 2.26
CA ASP A 121 17.92 16.05 2.10
C ASP A 121 17.51 17.28 1.26
N LYS A 122 18.38 17.74 0.35
CA LYS A 122 18.14 18.85 -0.58
C LYS A 122 17.30 18.44 -1.80
N MET A 123 16.69 17.25 -1.82
CA MET A 123 15.85 16.81 -2.93
C MET A 123 14.66 17.76 -3.11
N ASN A 124 14.37 18.08 -4.36
CA ASN A 124 13.16 18.81 -4.74
C ASN A 124 12.00 17.81 -4.83
N PHE A 125 11.32 17.59 -3.70
CA PHE A 125 10.25 16.61 -3.53
C PHE A 125 8.91 17.31 -3.26
N ASP A 126 7.83 16.81 -3.87
CA ASP A 126 6.47 17.26 -3.56
C ASP A 126 5.86 16.38 -2.47
N TYR A 127 5.46 17.02 -1.38
CA TYR A 127 4.86 16.40 -0.19
C TYR A 127 3.34 16.32 -0.30
N VAL A 128 2.83 16.17 -1.52
CA VAL A 128 1.41 16.10 -1.82
C VAL A 128 1.17 14.85 -2.67
N GLY A 129 0.26 14.00 -2.19
CA GLY A 129 -0.21 12.81 -2.87
C GLY A 129 -1.00 13.19 -4.12
N GLY A 130 -0.75 12.45 -5.20
CA GLY A 130 -1.48 12.54 -6.45
C GLY A 130 -2.29 11.27 -6.75
N ASN A 131 -1.88 10.11 -6.21
CA ASN A 131 -2.57 8.84 -6.42
C ASN A 131 -2.17 7.81 -5.35
N GLN A 132 -2.92 6.70 -5.24
CA GLN A 132 -2.53 5.54 -4.44
C GLN A 132 -2.74 4.23 -5.19
N PHE A 133 -2.04 3.19 -4.74
CA PHE A 133 -2.36 1.80 -5.06
C PHE A 133 -2.16 0.89 -3.83
N THR A 134 -3.02 -0.10 -3.67
CA THR A 134 -2.86 -1.21 -2.70
C THR A 134 -3.33 -2.51 -3.34
N GLY A 135 -2.70 -3.64 -3.00
CA GLY A 135 -2.91 -4.91 -3.69
C GLY A 135 -1.62 -5.70 -3.81
N ILE A 136 -1.43 -6.44 -4.91
CA ILE A 136 -0.16 -7.14 -5.20
C ILE A 136 0.55 -6.46 -6.36
N GLU A 137 1.89 -6.33 -6.24
CA GLU A 137 2.73 -5.73 -7.26
C GLU A 137 2.72 -6.50 -8.59
N TRP A 138 2.85 -5.71 -9.64
CA TRP A 138 2.98 -6.07 -11.05
C TRP A 138 4.05 -7.12 -11.41
N TRP A 139 5.13 -7.27 -10.63
CA TRP A 139 6.30 -8.10 -11.00
C TRP A 139 6.03 -9.61 -11.10
N ASN A 140 4.84 -10.07 -10.72
CA ASN A 140 4.34 -11.41 -11.09
C ASN A 140 4.05 -11.58 -12.60
N LYS A 141 4.26 -10.56 -13.43
CA LYS A 141 4.12 -10.64 -14.89
C LYS A 141 5.40 -11.03 -15.62
N THR A 142 6.44 -11.46 -14.89
CA THR A 142 7.63 -12.09 -15.49
C THR A 142 7.32 -13.53 -15.94
N GLY A 143 6.55 -13.64 -17.02
CA GLY A 143 6.21 -14.91 -17.68
C GLY A 143 4.76 -14.97 -18.17
N ASN A 144 4.42 -16.02 -18.92
CA ASN A 144 3.05 -16.28 -19.40
C ASN A 144 2.06 -16.63 -18.26
N PHE A 145 2.57 -16.93 -17.06
CA PHE A 145 1.76 -17.35 -15.93
C PHE A 145 2.26 -16.66 -14.65
N PRO A 146 1.41 -15.87 -13.99
CA PRO A 146 1.71 -15.36 -12.67
C PRO A 146 1.70 -16.51 -11.65
N TYR A 147 2.64 -16.51 -10.70
CA TYR A 147 2.68 -17.53 -9.66
C TYR A 147 1.66 -17.24 -8.55
N SER A 148 1.20 -18.30 -7.88
CA SER A 148 0.18 -18.24 -6.82
C SER A 148 0.57 -17.29 -5.69
N ILE A 149 -0.43 -16.62 -5.10
CA ILE A 149 -0.21 -15.76 -3.93
C ILE A 149 0.28 -16.59 -2.73
N ARG A 150 1.21 -16.03 -1.95
CA ARG A 150 1.73 -16.69 -0.76
C ARG A 150 0.79 -16.57 0.43
N TYR A 151 0.26 -15.38 0.67
CA TYR A 151 -0.65 -15.11 1.78
C TYR A 151 -2.05 -14.78 1.29
N ASN A 152 -3.05 -15.35 1.93
CA ASN A 152 -4.39 -14.77 1.92
C ASN A 152 -4.36 -13.54 2.85
N ILE A 153 -4.66 -12.36 2.31
CA ILE A 153 -4.60 -11.10 3.05
C ILE A 153 -5.95 -10.41 3.02
N GLU A 154 -6.38 -9.91 4.18
CA GLU A 154 -7.47 -8.94 4.29
C GLU A 154 -6.87 -7.54 4.42
N VAL A 155 -7.33 -6.62 3.58
CA VAL A 155 -7.01 -5.18 3.66
C VAL A 155 -8.23 -4.45 4.23
N SER A 156 -7.99 -3.54 5.16
CA SER A 156 -9.03 -2.71 5.77
C SER A 156 -8.48 -1.35 6.18
N GLN A 157 -9.36 -0.43 6.60
CA GLN A 157 -8.98 0.90 7.08
C GLN A 157 -8.05 1.66 6.13
N LEU A 158 -8.27 1.51 4.81
CA LEU A 158 -7.58 2.35 3.84
C LEU A 158 -8.02 3.80 4.05
N MET A 159 -7.09 4.67 4.43
CA MET A 159 -7.36 6.04 4.82
C MET A 159 -6.34 7.00 4.21
N PHE A 160 -6.78 8.25 4.00
CA PHE A 160 -5.90 9.35 3.62
C PHE A 160 -5.67 10.29 4.78
N GLY A 161 -4.42 10.70 4.96
CA GLY A 161 -4.05 11.69 5.94
C GLY A 161 -3.86 13.07 5.31
N PHE A 162 -4.43 14.07 5.96
CA PHE A 162 -4.20 15.49 5.67
C PHE A 162 -3.44 16.12 6.82
N LEU A 163 -2.53 17.04 6.50
CA LEU A 163 -1.90 17.87 7.53
C LEU A 163 -2.98 18.69 8.24
N ASP A 164 -2.94 18.72 9.57
CA ASP A 164 -3.79 19.61 10.34
C ASP A 164 -3.42 21.06 10.01
N LYS A 165 -4.44 21.91 9.85
CA LYS A 165 -4.26 23.33 9.54
C LYS A 165 -3.58 24.08 10.69
N THR A 166 -3.79 23.61 11.91
CA THR A 166 -3.34 24.25 13.15
C THR A 166 -2.04 23.64 13.68
N ASP A 167 -1.78 22.36 13.37
CA ASP A 167 -0.54 21.68 13.68
C ASP A 167 0.01 20.96 12.44
N PRO A 168 0.99 21.55 11.73
CA PRO A 168 1.56 20.96 10.51
C PRO A 168 2.39 19.68 10.77
N GLU A 169 2.51 19.22 12.02
CA GLU A 169 3.09 17.93 12.38
C GLU A 169 2.01 16.86 12.69
N SER A 170 0.77 17.29 12.86
CA SER A 170 -0.38 16.41 13.06
C SER A 170 -1.02 16.02 11.73
N ILE A 171 -1.47 14.77 11.65
CA ILE A 171 -2.16 14.21 10.48
C ILE A 171 -3.53 13.74 10.91
N THR A 172 -4.56 14.23 10.23
CA THR A 172 -5.94 13.74 10.38
C THR A 172 -6.23 12.74 9.27
N PHE A 173 -6.50 11.49 9.65
CA PHE A 173 -6.90 10.45 8.72
C PHE A 173 -8.40 10.48 8.47
N VAL A 174 -8.79 10.34 7.20
CA VAL A 174 -10.18 10.18 6.77
C VAL A 174 -10.37 8.87 6.01
N PRO A 175 -11.54 8.22 6.14
CA PRO A 175 -11.85 7.00 5.41
C PRO A 175 -11.71 7.15 3.89
N HIS A 176 -11.14 6.13 3.24
CA HIS A 176 -11.16 6.00 1.78
C HIS A 176 -11.97 4.77 1.38
N ASN A 177 -13.04 5.01 0.61
CA ASN A 177 -14.02 4.00 0.22
C ASN A 177 -13.73 3.36 -1.15
N SER A 178 -12.55 3.60 -1.71
CA SER A 178 -12.21 3.21 -3.08
C SER A 178 -10.82 2.61 -3.16
N LEU A 179 -10.64 1.70 -4.10
CA LEU A 179 -9.35 1.20 -4.55
C LEU A 179 -9.13 1.68 -5.98
N ILE A 180 -8.15 2.55 -6.17
CA ILE A 180 -7.87 3.10 -7.50
C ILE A 180 -7.11 2.04 -8.30
N PRO A 181 -7.58 1.68 -9.51
CA PRO A 181 -6.82 0.75 -10.35
C PRO A 181 -5.47 1.38 -10.70
N ASN A 182 -4.41 0.59 -10.63
CA ASN A 182 -3.18 0.95 -11.29
C ASN A 182 -3.33 0.61 -12.79
N ASN A 183 -3.45 1.63 -13.63
CA ASN A 183 -3.47 1.49 -15.08
C ASN A 183 -2.09 1.84 -15.62
N ASP A 184 -1.27 0.82 -15.83
CA ASP A 184 0.05 0.94 -16.45
C ASP A 184 0.01 0.87 -17.99
N ASN A 185 -1.20 0.80 -18.57
CA ASN A 185 -1.49 0.71 -20.01
C ASN A 185 -0.95 -0.54 -20.73
N SER A 186 -0.55 -1.57 -20.00
CA SER A 186 -0.06 -2.84 -20.55
C SER A 186 -1.15 -3.75 -21.16
N GLY A 187 -2.41 -3.58 -20.73
CA GLY A 187 -3.54 -4.46 -21.06
C GLY A 187 -3.57 -5.82 -20.34
N ALA A 188 -2.62 -6.12 -19.45
CA ALA A 188 -2.56 -7.42 -18.76
C ALA A 188 -3.33 -7.40 -17.42
N ALA A 189 -4.13 -8.43 -17.15
CA ALA A 189 -4.80 -8.61 -15.86
C ALA A 189 -3.80 -8.94 -14.74
N TYR A 190 -4.13 -8.55 -13.51
CA TYR A 190 -3.46 -8.97 -12.28
C TYR A 190 -3.85 -10.40 -11.93
N PRO A 191 -2.94 -11.21 -11.35
CA PRO A 191 -3.20 -12.59 -10.93
C PRO A 191 -3.98 -12.74 -9.63
N VAL A 192 -4.69 -11.69 -9.27
CA VAL A 192 -5.45 -11.63 -8.05
C VAL A 192 -6.86 -11.17 -8.38
N SER A 193 -7.78 -11.54 -7.51
CA SER A 193 -9.09 -10.94 -7.42
C SER A 193 -9.25 -10.28 -6.06
N PHE A 194 -10.05 -9.22 -6.02
CA PHE A 194 -10.49 -8.64 -4.77
C PHE A 194 -11.84 -9.27 -4.42
N GLN A 195 -11.87 -10.00 -3.32
CA GLN A 195 -13.05 -10.73 -2.84
C GLN A 195 -13.58 -10.10 -1.55
N ASN A 196 -14.78 -10.50 -1.14
CA ASN A 196 -15.41 -10.06 0.11
C ASN A 196 -15.42 -8.52 0.27
N ILE A 197 -15.59 -7.82 -0.85
CA ILE A 197 -15.51 -6.38 -0.90
C ILE A 197 -16.68 -5.80 -0.09
N MET A 198 -16.37 -4.96 0.89
CA MET A 198 -17.37 -4.29 1.72
C MET A 198 -16.89 -2.92 2.20
N LEU A 199 -17.81 -2.12 2.74
CA LEU A 199 -17.47 -0.91 3.48
C LEU A 199 -17.56 -1.18 4.98
N LYS A 200 -16.54 -0.73 5.71
CA LYS A 200 -16.52 -0.74 7.17
C LYS A 200 -15.94 0.59 7.65
N ASP A 201 -16.69 1.30 8.50
CA ASP A 201 -16.30 2.62 9.02
C ASP A 201 -15.94 3.62 7.91
N GLY A 202 -16.65 3.55 6.78
CA GLY A 202 -16.41 4.35 5.58
C GLY A 202 -15.20 3.95 4.74
N CYS A 203 -14.41 2.97 5.19
CA CYS A 203 -13.24 2.46 4.47
C CYS A 203 -13.61 1.24 3.62
N VAL A 204 -12.99 1.13 2.44
CA VAL A 204 -13.05 -0.11 1.65
C VAL A 204 -12.28 -1.21 2.38
N CYS A 205 -12.89 -2.39 2.44
CA CYS A 205 -12.29 -3.61 2.96
C CYS A 205 -12.43 -4.71 1.91
N TYR A 206 -11.40 -5.54 1.74
CA TYR A 206 -11.41 -6.62 0.77
C TYR A 206 -10.37 -7.70 1.13
N SER A 207 -10.59 -8.90 0.63
CA SER A 207 -9.62 -9.98 0.64
C SER A 207 -8.87 -10.00 -0.69
N VAL A 208 -7.57 -10.29 -0.66
CA VAL A 208 -6.75 -10.55 -1.84
C VAL A 208 -6.61 -12.06 -2.01
N GLU A 209 -7.19 -12.58 -3.10
CA GLU A 209 -7.22 -14.01 -3.40
C GLU A 209 -6.70 -14.29 -4.82
N PRO A 210 -6.28 -15.53 -5.15
CA PRO A 210 -5.95 -15.89 -6.53
C PRO A 210 -7.12 -15.58 -7.47
N GLY A 211 -6.84 -15.02 -8.64
CA GLY A 211 -7.88 -14.69 -9.60
C GLY A 211 -7.36 -13.88 -10.78
N ASN A 212 -8.26 -13.23 -11.52
CA ASN A 212 -7.90 -12.28 -12.56
C ASN A 212 -8.67 -10.98 -12.37
N CYS A 213 -7.98 -9.86 -12.21
CA CYS A 213 -8.59 -8.54 -12.08
C CYS A 213 -7.88 -7.52 -12.98
N SER A 214 -8.64 -6.62 -13.60
CA SER A 214 -8.10 -5.47 -14.35
C SER A 214 -8.54 -4.13 -13.75
N ASN A 215 -9.35 -4.17 -12.69
CA ASN A 215 -10.18 -3.05 -12.27
C ASN A 215 -9.91 -2.68 -10.80
N GLY A 216 -10.14 -1.41 -10.46
CA GLY A 216 -10.21 -0.97 -9.07
C GLY A 216 -11.58 -1.24 -8.46
N ILE A 217 -11.76 -0.82 -7.22
CA ILE A 217 -13.02 -0.92 -6.48
C ILE A 217 -13.53 0.50 -6.25
N HIS A 218 -14.79 0.78 -6.55
CA HIS A 218 -15.38 2.07 -6.21
C HIS A 218 -16.78 1.87 -5.63
N TYR A 219 -17.00 2.38 -4.43
CA TYR A 219 -18.34 2.54 -3.88
C TYR A 219 -18.85 3.95 -4.19
N ASN A 220 -19.94 4.04 -4.95
CA ASN A 220 -20.74 5.26 -4.96
C ASN A 220 -21.49 5.32 -3.62
N ILE A 221 -21.17 6.28 -2.76
CA ILE A 221 -21.98 6.66 -1.60
C ILE A 221 -22.96 7.74 -2.05
#